data_AF-A0A1F3YBD4-F1
#
_entry.id   AF-A0A1F3YBD4-F1
#
_cell.length_a   1.000
_cell.length_b   1.000
_cell.length_c   1.000
_cell.angle_alpha   90.00
_cell.angle_beta   90.00
_cell.angle_gamma   90.00
#
_symmetry.space_group_name_H-M   'P 1'
#
loop_
_entity.id
_entity.type
_entity.pdbx_description
1 polymer ?
#
loop_
_entity_poly.entity_id
_entity_poly.type
_entity_poly.pdbx_seq_one_letter_code
_entity_poly.pdbx_strand_id
1 'polypeptide(L)'
;MKFTQDFLRALMLSALLVPLAPQTASAGGPPGPAEINGQKVLTLVSRDPPGVRCNNNIQVAAELSNIYKIPVVVVPAGFAGPGAKAPAVYYGRDMIAEDGGAHDGMVSYSMVADVLEIEDARKHQLKGRLFEVKKEHDSLKNAIKTTR
;
A
#
# COMPACT_ATOMS: atom_id res chain seq x y z
N MET A 1 -17.22 -29.63 51.70
CA MET A 1 -17.17 -29.82 50.23
C MET A 1 -17.68 -28.59 49.45
N LYS A 2 -17.35 -27.36 49.87
CA LYS A 2 -17.69 -26.12 49.12
C LYS A 2 -16.44 -25.39 48.58
N PHE A 3 -15.32 -25.50 49.30
CA PHE A 3 -14.09 -24.78 48.97
C PHE A 3 -13.41 -25.22 47.66
N THR A 4 -13.57 -26.49 47.27
CA THR A 4 -12.99 -27.03 46.03
C THR A 4 -13.81 -26.69 44.77
N GLN A 5 -15.08 -26.32 44.92
CA GLN A 5 -15.98 -26.02 43.79
C GLN A 5 -15.85 -24.56 43.34
N ASP A 6 -15.50 -23.65 44.25
CA ASP A 6 -15.29 -22.24 43.94
C ASP A 6 -13.96 -21.99 43.22
N PHE A 7 -12.92 -22.79 43.52
CA PHE A 7 -11.62 -22.72 42.84
C PHE A 7 -11.69 -23.14 41.37
N LEU A 8 -12.50 -24.16 41.05
CA LEU A 8 -12.71 -24.61 39.66
C LEU A 8 -13.52 -23.61 38.82
N ARG A 9 -14.42 -22.84 39.44
CA ARG A 9 -15.19 -21.79 38.76
C ARG A 9 -14.35 -20.55 38.46
N ALA A 10 -13.41 -20.20 39.33
CA ALA A 10 -12.49 -19.09 39.10
C ALA A 10 -11.51 -19.38 37.94
N LEU A 11 -11.07 -20.64 37.78
CA LEU A 11 -10.15 -21.04 36.71
C LEU A 11 -10.80 -21.07 35.32
N MET A 12 -12.11 -21.32 35.23
CA MET A 12 -12.85 -21.39 33.96
C MET A 12 -13.25 -20.02 33.40
N LEU A 13 -13.21 -18.94 34.20
CA LEU A 13 -13.56 -17.59 33.72
C LEU A 13 -12.39 -16.84 33.09
N SER A 14 -11.15 -17.33 33.25
CA SER A 14 -9.94 -16.72 32.66
C SER A 14 -9.64 -17.16 31.22
N ALA A 15 -10.45 -18.03 30.62
CA ALA A 15 -10.14 -18.68 29.34
C ALA A 15 -10.67 -17.96 28.07
N LEU A 16 -11.27 -16.77 28.19
CA LEU A 16 -11.96 -16.10 27.05
C LEU A 16 -11.39 -14.74 26.64
N LEU A 17 -10.26 -14.31 27.21
CA LEU A 17 -9.50 -13.19 26.67
C LEU A 17 -8.55 -13.70 25.60
N VAL A 18 -9.10 -14.07 24.44
CA VAL A 18 -8.30 -14.13 23.21
C VAL A 18 -8.06 -12.69 22.79
N PRO A 19 -6.81 -12.17 22.84
CA PRO A 19 -6.55 -10.90 22.20
C PRO A 19 -6.84 -11.08 20.71
N LEU A 20 -7.75 -10.28 20.15
CA LEU A 20 -7.79 -10.07 18.70
C LEU A 20 -6.44 -9.49 18.32
N ALA A 21 -5.52 -10.35 17.90
CA ALA A 21 -4.33 -9.89 17.21
C ALA A 21 -4.80 -9.20 15.92
N PRO A 22 -4.41 -7.93 15.66
CA PRO A 22 -4.59 -7.36 14.34
C PRO A 22 -3.91 -8.30 13.34
N GLN A 23 -4.58 -8.59 12.22
CA GLN A 23 -4.04 -9.42 11.15
C GLN A 23 -2.81 -8.72 10.56
N THR A 24 -1.63 -9.01 11.10
CA THR A 24 -0.38 -8.43 10.62
C THR A 24 0.09 -9.21 9.41
N ALA A 25 0.14 -8.50 8.27
CA ALA A 25 1.05 -8.63 7.15
C ALA A 25 1.38 -10.05 6.63
N SER A 26 1.20 -10.24 5.33
CA SER A 26 1.82 -11.31 4.54
C SER A 26 3.25 -11.57 5.01
N ALA A 27 3.55 -12.82 5.39
CA ALA A 27 4.71 -13.23 6.20
C ALA A 27 6.10 -13.06 5.54
N GLY A 28 6.20 -12.30 4.46
CA GLY A 28 7.46 -12.01 3.76
C GLY A 28 7.92 -10.54 3.80
N GLY A 29 7.06 -9.60 4.23
CA GLY A 29 7.34 -8.16 4.03
C GLY A 29 7.44 -7.78 2.54
N PRO A 30 7.75 -6.52 2.19
CA PRO A 30 7.94 -6.13 0.80
C PRO A 30 9.14 -6.86 0.18
N PRO A 31 9.07 -7.24 -1.11
CA PRO A 31 10.27 -7.63 -1.83
C PRO A 31 11.20 -6.42 -2.02
N GLY A 32 12.51 -6.64 -1.87
CA GLY A 32 13.52 -5.59 -2.00
C GLY A 32 13.67 -4.72 -0.74
N PRO A 33 14.20 -3.49 -0.85
CA PRO A 33 14.46 -2.64 0.30
C PRO A 33 13.16 -2.05 0.86
N ALA A 34 12.88 -2.29 2.14
CA ALA A 34 11.82 -1.58 2.87
C ALA A 34 12.21 -0.13 3.19
N GLU A 35 13.52 0.17 3.26
CA GLU A 35 14.06 1.50 3.51
C GLU A 35 15.27 1.78 2.62
N ILE A 36 15.42 3.03 2.19
CA ILE A 36 16.58 3.55 1.46
C ILE A 36 17.02 4.83 2.16
N ASN A 37 18.29 4.90 2.59
CA ASN A 37 18.85 6.07 3.30
C ASN A 37 18.04 6.50 4.54
N GLY A 38 17.53 5.53 5.32
CA GLY A 38 16.71 5.78 6.51
C GLY A 38 15.29 6.27 6.22
N GLN A 39 14.83 6.12 4.97
CA GLN A 39 13.48 6.50 4.57
C GLN A 39 12.69 5.30 4.05
N LYS A 40 11.47 5.11 4.56
CA LYS A 40 10.51 4.09 4.12
C LYS A 40 10.23 4.21 2.62
N VAL A 41 10.24 3.07 1.93
CA VAL A 41 10.02 2.94 0.48
C VAL A 41 8.56 2.60 0.20
N LEU A 42 7.98 3.20 -0.84
CA LEU A 42 6.73 2.75 -1.44
C LEU A 42 7.03 1.66 -2.47
N THR A 43 6.79 0.41 -2.09
CA THR A 43 7.09 -0.76 -2.94
C THR A 43 5.83 -1.26 -3.63
N LEU A 44 5.90 -1.38 -4.96
CA LEU A 44 4.84 -1.85 -5.84
C LEU A 44 5.24 -3.21 -6.43
N VAL A 45 4.53 -4.28 -6.09
CA VAL A 45 4.68 -5.57 -6.78
C VAL A 45 3.74 -5.59 -7.97
N SER A 46 4.30 -5.65 -9.18
CA SER A 46 3.54 -5.55 -10.43
C SER A 46 3.58 -6.84 -11.22
N ARG A 47 2.46 -7.20 -11.87
CA ARG A 47 2.47 -8.22 -12.93
C ARG A 47 3.31 -7.73 -14.11
N ASP A 48 3.87 -8.68 -14.87
CA ASP A 48 4.57 -8.41 -16.12
C ASP A 48 3.94 -9.24 -17.25
N PRO A 49 3.24 -8.60 -18.22
CA PRO A 49 2.99 -7.16 -18.32
C PRO A 49 2.01 -6.63 -17.24
N PRO A 50 2.06 -5.33 -16.91
CA PRO A 50 1.19 -4.75 -15.89
C PRO A 50 -0.27 -4.67 -16.38
N GLY A 51 -1.18 -5.23 -15.57
CA GLY A 51 -2.62 -5.10 -15.77
C GLY A 51 -3.18 -3.77 -15.25
N VAL A 52 -4.50 -3.57 -15.38
CA VAL A 52 -5.20 -2.33 -15.00
C VAL A 52 -4.90 -1.89 -13.56
N ARG A 53 -4.97 -2.81 -12.58
CA ARG A 53 -4.68 -2.50 -11.17
C ARG A 53 -3.22 -2.11 -10.93
N CYS A 54 -2.27 -2.79 -11.58
CA CYS A 54 -0.85 -2.45 -11.50
C CYS A 54 -0.57 -1.05 -12.08
N ASN A 55 -1.15 -0.75 -13.24
CA ASN A 55 -1.03 0.57 -13.88
C ASN A 55 -1.60 1.68 -13.00
N ASN A 56 -2.75 1.45 -12.37
CA ASN A 56 -3.32 2.39 -11.40
C ASN A 56 -2.33 2.67 -10.25
N ASN A 57 -1.76 1.64 -9.63
CA ASN A 57 -0.88 1.84 -8.48
C ASN A 57 0.43 2.57 -8.87
N ILE A 58 0.97 2.29 -10.05
CA ILE A 58 2.12 3.02 -10.61
C ILE A 58 1.77 4.50 -10.83
N GLN A 59 0.57 4.78 -11.37
CA GLN A 59 0.09 6.16 -11.55
C GLN A 59 -0.05 6.87 -10.20
N VAL A 60 -0.67 6.23 -9.21
CA VAL A 60 -0.80 6.79 -7.85
C VAL A 60 0.57 7.10 -7.25
N ALA A 61 1.55 6.20 -7.36
CA ALA A 61 2.89 6.43 -6.86
C ALA A 61 3.61 7.58 -7.60
N ALA A 62 3.41 7.71 -8.91
CA ALA A 62 3.93 8.83 -9.68
C ALA A 62 3.30 10.17 -9.23
N GLU A 63 1.99 10.21 -9.02
CA GLU A 63 1.28 11.41 -8.53
C GLU A 63 1.75 11.81 -7.13
N LEU A 64 1.92 10.84 -6.22
CA LEU A 64 2.38 11.10 -4.86
C LEU A 64 3.83 11.54 -4.80
N SER A 65 4.72 10.96 -5.62
CA SER A 65 6.13 11.39 -5.68
C SER A 65 6.32 12.79 -6.25
N ASN A 66 5.29 13.41 -6.83
CA ASN A 66 5.29 14.84 -7.20
C ASN A 66 5.00 15.77 -6.01
N ILE A 67 4.59 15.23 -4.85
CA ILE A 67 4.22 15.99 -3.65
C ILE A 67 5.10 15.59 -2.46
N TYR A 68 5.30 14.30 -2.26
CA TYR A 68 6.10 13.72 -1.19
C TYR A 68 7.46 13.26 -1.70
N LYS A 69 8.50 13.50 -0.90
CA LYS A 69 9.86 13.03 -1.16
C LYS A 69 9.99 11.56 -0.82
N ILE A 70 9.36 10.65 -1.55
CA ILE A 70 9.35 9.21 -1.23
C ILE A 70 10.15 8.39 -2.26
N PRO A 71 10.96 7.42 -1.82
CA PRO A 71 11.50 6.41 -2.73
C PRO A 71 10.36 5.50 -3.20
N VAL A 72 10.26 5.28 -4.51
CA VAL A 72 9.31 4.34 -5.11
C VAL A 72 10.09 3.22 -5.80
N VAL A 73 9.74 1.98 -5.50
CA VAL A 73 10.34 0.79 -6.13
C VAL A 73 9.24 -0.04 -6.76
N VAL A 74 9.38 -0.36 -8.04
CA VAL A 74 8.50 -1.30 -8.74
C VAL A 74 9.24 -2.61 -8.92
N VAL A 75 8.69 -3.69 -8.37
CA VAL A 75 9.24 -5.04 -8.46
C VAL A 75 8.33 -5.89 -9.34
N PRO A 76 8.80 -6.44 -10.46
CA PRO A 76 7.99 -7.38 -11.23
C PRO A 76 7.76 -8.65 -10.42
N ALA A 77 6.57 -9.25 -10.53
CA ALA A 77 6.14 -10.40 -9.72
C ALA A 77 7.11 -11.59 -9.84
N GLY A 78 7.69 -11.81 -11.02
CA GLY A 78 8.71 -12.86 -11.23
C GLY A 78 10.01 -12.66 -10.44
N PHE A 79 10.29 -11.44 -9.98
CA PHE A 79 11.47 -11.10 -9.15
C PHE A 79 11.10 -10.85 -7.68
N ALA A 80 9.82 -10.87 -7.32
CA ALA A 80 9.35 -10.63 -5.96
C ALA A 80 9.49 -11.85 -5.03
N GLY A 81 9.93 -13.00 -5.56
CA GLY A 81 10.13 -14.24 -4.83
C GLY A 81 8.93 -15.20 -4.91
N PRO A 82 9.11 -16.47 -4.50
CA PRO A 82 8.05 -17.47 -4.55
C PRO A 82 6.84 -17.07 -3.71
N GLY A 83 5.65 -17.20 -4.28
CA GLY A 83 4.39 -16.92 -3.60
C GLY A 83 4.01 -15.43 -3.54
N ALA A 84 4.85 -14.53 -4.06
CA ALA A 84 4.53 -13.10 -4.14
C ALA A 84 3.23 -12.86 -4.91
N LYS A 85 2.35 -12.06 -4.31
CA LYS A 85 1.09 -11.66 -4.91
C LYS A 85 1.27 -10.35 -5.69
N ALA A 86 0.61 -10.28 -6.83
CA ALA A 86 0.63 -9.09 -7.68
C ALA A 86 -0.77 -8.84 -8.25
N PRO A 87 -1.31 -7.62 -8.12
CA PRO A 87 -0.67 -6.42 -7.53
C PRO A 87 -0.53 -6.48 -6.00
N ALA A 88 0.53 -5.88 -5.47
CA ALA A 88 0.65 -5.58 -4.04
C ALA A 88 1.36 -4.24 -3.81
N VAL A 89 1.03 -3.56 -2.72
CA VAL A 89 1.56 -2.24 -2.36
C VAL A 89 1.97 -2.25 -0.89
N TYR A 90 3.19 -1.81 -0.63
CA TYR A 90 3.77 -1.71 0.70
C TYR A 90 4.34 -0.32 0.93
N TYR A 91 4.32 0.16 2.17
CA TYR A 91 5.09 1.31 2.60
C TYR A 91 5.98 0.95 3.79
N GLY A 92 7.30 1.04 3.61
CA GLY A 92 8.20 0.41 4.57
C GLY A 92 7.93 -1.09 4.62
N ARG A 93 7.70 -1.64 5.82
CA ARG A 93 7.33 -3.05 6.01
C ARG A 93 5.82 -3.30 6.02
N ASP A 94 5.02 -2.24 5.97
CA ASP A 94 3.58 -2.31 6.17
C ASP A 94 2.88 -2.55 4.82
N MET A 95 2.01 -3.56 4.78
CA MET A 95 1.23 -3.90 3.60
C MET A 95 -0.01 -3.00 3.54
N ILE A 96 -0.16 -2.27 2.44
CA ILE A 96 -1.32 -1.41 2.17
C ILE A 96 -2.38 -2.19 1.39
N ALA A 97 -1.97 -2.92 0.36
CA ALA A 97 -2.88 -3.69 -0.49
C ALA A 97 -2.21 -4.94 -1.07
N GLU A 98 -2.96 -6.01 -1.29
CA GLU A 98 -2.48 -7.27 -1.89
C GLU A 98 -3.59 -7.98 -2.69
N ASP A 99 -3.25 -8.55 -3.84
CA ASP A 99 -4.15 -9.32 -4.72
C ASP A 99 -4.80 -10.50 -3.97
N GLY A 100 -6.13 -10.56 -3.95
CA GLY A 100 -6.88 -11.52 -3.15
C GLY A 100 -6.92 -11.23 -1.64
N GLY A 101 -6.37 -10.08 -1.22
CA GLY A 101 -6.35 -9.61 0.17
C GLY A 101 -6.86 -8.18 0.29
N ALA A 102 -6.13 -7.34 1.04
CA ALA A 102 -6.51 -5.95 1.28
C ALA A 102 -6.66 -5.19 -0.05
N HIS A 103 -7.83 -4.58 -0.24
CA HIS A 103 -8.21 -3.77 -1.41
C HIS A 103 -7.98 -4.46 -2.78
N ASP A 104 -7.94 -5.80 -2.81
CA ASP A 104 -7.61 -6.60 -4.00
C ASP A 104 -6.34 -6.10 -4.73
N GLY A 105 -5.37 -5.63 -3.95
CA GLY A 105 -4.09 -5.13 -4.42
C GLY A 105 -4.15 -3.78 -5.15
N MET A 106 -5.25 -3.04 -5.08
CA MET A 106 -5.38 -1.71 -5.68
C MET A 106 -5.44 -0.62 -4.62
N VAL A 107 -4.70 0.47 -4.83
CA VAL A 107 -4.72 1.64 -3.93
C VAL A 107 -5.31 2.86 -4.62
N SER A 108 -5.91 3.76 -3.84
CA SER A 108 -6.26 5.10 -4.30
C SER A 108 -5.18 6.12 -3.91
N TYR A 109 -5.18 7.28 -4.55
CA TYR A 109 -4.33 8.40 -4.14
C TYR A 109 -4.50 8.75 -2.66
N SER A 110 -5.75 8.89 -2.19
CA SER A 110 -6.05 9.28 -0.80
C SER A 110 -5.54 8.26 0.20
N MET A 111 -5.72 6.96 -0.08
CA MET A 111 -5.32 5.88 0.82
C MET A 111 -3.81 5.94 1.11
N VAL A 112 -2.99 6.08 0.07
CA VAL A 112 -1.53 6.15 0.27
C VAL A 112 -1.13 7.51 0.81
N ALA A 113 -1.78 8.61 0.40
CA ALA A 113 -1.53 9.93 0.97
C ALA A 113 -1.78 9.95 2.49
N ASP A 114 -2.87 9.35 2.97
CA ASP A 114 -3.19 9.27 4.40
C ASP A 114 -2.11 8.50 5.17
N VAL A 115 -1.61 7.39 4.64
CA VAL A 115 -0.47 6.65 5.21
C VAL A 115 0.77 7.55 5.28
N LEU A 116 1.08 8.28 4.21
CA LEU A 116 2.23 9.17 4.16
C LEU A 116 2.10 10.35 5.14
N GLU A 117 0.91 10.89 5.36
CA GLU A 117 0.68 11.97 6.31
C GLU A 117 0.77 11.47 7.77
N ILE A 118 0.24 10.27 8.06
CA ILE A 118 0.37 9.64 9.38
C ILE A 118 1.85 9.38 9.72
N GLU A 119 2.64 8.99 8.72
CA GLU A 119 4.07 8.70 8.85
C GLU A 119 4.96 9.95 8.71
N ASP A 120 4.37 11.15 8.68
CA ASP A 120 5.05 12.44 8.54
C ASP A 120 6.04 12.49 7.36
N ALA A 121 5.63 11.95 6.21
CA ALA A 121 6.45 11.92 5.01
C ALA A 121 6.73 13.35 4.52
N ARG A 122 8.01 13.67 4.37
CA ARG A 122 8.45 15.02 3.95
C ARG A 122 7.90 15.38 2.57
N LYS A 123 7.37 16.60 2.45
CA LYS A 123 6.90 17.16 1.17
C LYS A 123 8.01 17.89 0.41
N HIS A 124 7.87 17.96 -0.91
CA HIS A 124 8.68 18.83 -1.75
C HIS A 124 8.29 20.30 -1.51
N GLN A 125 9.27 21.22 -1.60
CA GLN A 125 8.99 22.66 -1.53
C GLN A 125 8.29 23.15 -2.81
N LEU A 126 8.66 22.58 -3.95
CA LEU A 126 8.03 22.80 -5.24
C LEU A 126 7.28 21.55 -5.64
N LYS A 127 6.03 21.70 -6.09
CA LYS A 127 5.26 20.58 -6.61
C LYS A 127 5.85 20.12 -7.93
N GLY A 128 5.85 18.81 -8.17
CA GLY A 128 6.26 18.24 -9.44
C GLY A 128 5.26 18.55 -10.56
N ARG A 129 5.71 18.35 -11.80
CA ARG A 129 5.07 18.88 -13.01
C ARG A 129 3.92 18.03 -13.55
N LEU A 130 3.67 16.85 -12.99
CA LEU A 130 2.60 15.96 -13.48
C LEU A 130 1.22 16.64 -13.48
N PHE A 131 0.99 17.59 -12.59
CA PHE A 131 -0.28 18.31 -12.50
C PHE A 131 -0.39 19.51 -13.45
N GLU A 132 0.72 19.96 -14.06
CA GLU A 132 0.72 21.15 -14.94
C GLU A 132 0.05 20.87 -16.28
N VAL A 133 0.22 19.66 -16.83
CA VAL A 133 -0.15 19.34 -18.23
C VAL A 133 -1.61 18.91 -18.42
N LYS A 134 -2.38 18.81 -17.33
CA LYS A 134 -3.72 18.24 -17.36
C LYS A 134 -4.67 19.06 -18.23
N LYS A 135 -4.60 20.38 -18.12
CA LYS A 135 -5.48 21.31 -18.85
C LYS A 135 -5.26 21.22 -20.35
N GLU A 136 -4.01 21.27 -20.80
CA GLU A 136 -3.61 21.22 -22.20
C GLU A 136 -3.98 19.87 -22.81
N HIS A 137 -3.74 18.79 -22.06
CA HIS A 137 -4.09 17.44 -22.49
C HIS A 137 -5.61 17.24 -22.61
N ASP A 138 -6.40 17.72 -21.65
CA ASP A 138 -7.86 17.66 -21.70
C ASP A 138 -8.41 18.53 -22.85
N SER A 139 -7.82 19.71 -23.08
CA SER A 139 -8.13 20.56 -24.23
C SER A 139 -7.87 19.86 -25.55
N LEU A 140 -6.72 19.18 -25.70
CA LEU A 140 -6.38 18.41 -26.89
C LEU A 140 -7.35 17.25 -27.12
N LYS A 141 -7.67 16.50 -26.06
CA LYS A 141 -8.66 15.41 -26.13
C LYS A 141 -10.02 15.91 -26.60
N ASN A 142 -10.47 17.05 -26.09
CA ASN A 142 -11.73 17.64 -26.49
C ASN A 142 -11.70 18.09 -27.96
N ALA A 143 -10.62 18.73 -28.41
CA ALA A 143 -10.45 19.11 -29.81
C ALA A 143 -10.53 17.89 -30.75
N ILE A 144 -9.85 16.79 -30.42
CA ILE A 144 -9.89 15.54 -31.22
C ILE A 144 -11.32 14.97 -31.30
N LYS A 145 -12.07 14.99 -30.19
CA LYS A 145 -13.46 14.51 -30.17
C LYS A 145 -14.39 15.36 -31.03
N THR A 146 -14.11 16.65 -31.17
CA THR A 146 -14.94 17.57 -31.97
C THR A 146 -14.66 17.54 -33.48
N THR A 147 -13.50 17.02 -33.90
CA THR A 147 -13.10 16.92 -35.31
C THR A 147 -13.48 15.58 -35.94
N ARG A 148 -13.97 14.62 -35.15
CA ARG A 148 -14.40 13.29 -35.59
C ARG A 148 -15.92 13.18 -35.54
#